data_AF-A0A4R1FLX3-F1
#
_entry.id   AF-A0A4R1FLX3-F1
#
_cell.length_a   1.000
_cell.length_b   1.000
_cell.length_c   1.000
_cell.angle_alpha   90.00
_cell.angle_beta   90.00
_cell.angle_gamma   90.00
#
_symmetry.space_group_name_H-M   'P 1'
#
loop_
_entity.id
_entity.type
_entity.pdbx_description
1 polymer ?
#
loop_
_entity_poly.entity_id
_entity_poly.type
_entity_poly.pdbx_seq_one_letter_code
_entity_poly.pdbx_strand_id
1 'polypeptide(L)'
;MRLPALDQKEGEVGDSVTVDPTALRKAASNLKASAADIGTCSADVKGWSFTAAQAGRDYGAEGTKVGGVIGKVETWLKNWQTAIDKTGVQFGTSADTYATVDDANVKKITAAGVNL
;
A
#
# COMPACT_ATOMS: atom_id res chain seq x y z
N MET A 1 -52.08 -17.46 -29.80
CA MET A 1 -50.60 -17.46 -29.93
C MET A 1 -50.07 -16.34 -29.05
N ARG A 2 -49.62 -16.66 -27.83
CA ARG A 2 -49.26 -15.71 -26.76
C ARG A 2 -47.74 -15.75 -26.63
N LEU A 3 -47.07 -14.63 -26.85
CA LEU A 3 -45.62 -14.48 -26.63
C LEU A 3 -45.34 -14.73 -25.14
N PRO A 4 -44.36 -15.59 -24.78
CA PRO A 4 -43.93 -15.71 -23.40
C PRO A 4 -43.18 -14.44 -22.98
N ALA A 5 -43.53 -13.92 -21.80
CA ALA A 5 -42.83 -12.81 -21.18
C ALA A 5 -41.38 -13.22 -20.86
N LEU A 6 -40.43 -12.42 -21.32
CA LEU A 6 -39.05 -12.47 -20.84
C LEU A 6 -39.08 -12.08 -19.36
N ASP A 7 -38.89 -13.08 -18.51
CA ASP A 7 -38.51 -12.90 -17.11
C ASP A 7 -37.18 -12.16 -17.11
N GLN A 8 -37.25 -10.83 -16.95
CA GLN A 8 -36.07 -10.03 -16.66
C GLN A 8 -35.58 -10.49 -15.30
N LYS A 9 -34.59 -11.39 -15.29
CA LYS A 9 -33.74 -11.59 -14.13
C LYS A 9 -33.24 -10.21 -13.71
N GLU A 10 -33.83 -9.70 -12.64
CA GLU A 10 -33.34 -8.52 -11.93
C GLU A 10 -31.85 -8.72 -11.74
N GLY A 11 -31.07 -7.74 -12.23
CA GLY A 11 -29.62 -7.82 -12.21
C GLY A 11 -29.17 -8.16 -10.80
N GLU A 12 -28.32 -9.18 -10.69
CA GLU A 12 -27.51 -9.36 -9.50
C GLU A 12 -26.86 -8.01 -9.20
N VAL A 13 -27.30 -7.37 -8.12
CA VAL A 13 -26.63 -6.23 -7.52
C VAL A 13 -25.27 -6.79 -7.14
N GLY A 14 -24.28 -6.56 -8.00
CA GLY A 14 -22.94 -7.11 -7.81
C GLY A 14 -22.48 -6.81 -6.39
N ASP A 15 -21.99 -7.85 -5.69
CA ASP A 15 -21.58 -7.79 -4.28
C ASP A 15 -20.93 -6.44 -3.97
N SER A 16 -21.68 -5.56 -3.31
CA SER A 16 -21.18 -4.23 -3.00
C SER A 16 -20.15 -4.38 -1.89
N VAL A 17 -18.88 -4.28 -2.23
CA VAL A 17 -17.81 -4.22 -1.24
C VAL A 17 -17.96 -2.89 -0.48
N THR A 18 -18.45 -2.94 0.75
CA THR A 18 -18.46 -1.79 1.65
C THR A 18 -17.02 -1.51 2.09
N VAL A 19 -16.47 -0.37 1.67
CA VAL A 19 -15.15 0.08 2.11
C VAL A 19 -15.30 1.00 3.30
N ASP A 20 -14.67 0.66 4.43
CA ASP A 20 -14.58 1.54 5.61
C ASP A 20 -13.44 2.57 5.42
N PRO A 21 -13.74 3.86 5.22
CA PRO A 21 -12.72 4.89 5.04
C PRO A 21 -11.83 5.07 6.27
N THR A 22 -12.35 4.81 7.47
CA THR A 22 -11.59 4.94 8.73
C THR A 22 -10.55 3.83 8.84
N ALA A 23 -10.95 2.58 8.60
CA ALA A 23 -10.01 1.46 8.55
C ALA A 23 -8.95 1.66 7.46
N LEU A 24 -9.34 2.18 6.30
CA LEU A 24 -8.41 2.44 5.19
C LEU A 24 -7.42 3.57 5.52
N ARG A 25 -7.85 4.64 6.19
CA ARG A 25 -6.95 5.69 6.71
C ARG A 25 -6.00 5.14 7.77
N LYS A 26 -6.47 4.26 8.66
CA LYS A 26 -5.60 3.61 9.65
C LYS A 26 -4.53 2.75 8.97
N ALA A 27 -4.91 1.96 7.97
CA ALA A 27 -3.97 1.19 7.17
C ALA A 27 -2.96 2.10 6.43
N ALA A 28 -3.41 3.21 5.85
CA ALA A 28 -2.54 4.20 5.23
C ALA A 28 -1.48 4.75 6.20
N SER A 29 -1.89 5.12 7.42
CA SER A 29 -0.97 5.61 8.45
C SER A 29 0.03 4.55 8.90
N ASN A 30 -0.42 3.31 9.09
CA ASN A 30 0.46 2.20 9.48
C ASN A 30 1.51 1.89 8.39
N LEU A 31 1.11 1.94 7.11
CA LEU A 31 2.04 1.76 5.99
C LEU A 31 3.08 2.88 5.96
N LYS A 32 2.67 4.14 6.13
CA LYS A 32 3.61 5.28 6.19
C LYS A 32 4.59 5.16 7.37
N ALA A 33 4.11 4.74 8.54
CA ALA A 33 4.97 4.46 9.69
C ALA A 33 5.98 3.34 9.38
N SER A 34 5.52 2.24 8.78
CA SER A 34 6.40 1.14 8.36
C SER A 34 7.45 1.57 7.33
N ALA A 35 7.08 2.44 6.38
CA ALA A 35 8.02 3.00 5.43
C ALA A 35 9.08 3.89 6.11
N ALA A 36 8.71 4.64 7.15
CA ALA A 36 9.66 5.40 7.96
C ALA A 36 10.63 4.49 8.70
N ASP A 37 10.14 3.42 9.33
CA ASP A 37 10.99 2.43 10.04
C ASP A 37 11.99 1.75 9.08
N ILE A 38 11.52 1.35 7.89
CA ILE A 38 12.40 0.81 6.84
C ILE A 38 13.41 1.87 6.37
N GLY A 39 13.00 3.13 6.30
CA GLY A 39 13.87 4.26 5.98
C GLY A 39 15.03 4.42 6.96
N THR A 40 14.75 4.30 8.27
CA THR A 40 15.74 4.29 9.34
C THR A 40 16.69 3.10 9.20
N CYS A 41 16.15 1.88 9.04
CA CYS A 41 16.98 0.68 8.85
C CYS A 41 17.87 0.78 7.60
N SER A 42 17.36 1.33 6.50
CA SER A 42 18.13 1.55 5.28
C SER A 42 19.27 2.55 5.49
N ALA A 43 19.06 3.60 6.31
CA ALA A 43 20.11 4.55 6.65
C ALA A 43 21.21 3.90 7.51
N ASP A 44 20.83 3.02 8.43
CA ASP A 44 21.79 2.25 9.24
C ASP A 44 22.64 1.32 8.36
N VAL A 45 22.01 0.58 7.45
CA VAL A 45 22.69 -0.34 6.52
C VAL A 45 23.64 0.41 5.58
N LYS A 46 23.28 1.63 5.13
CA LYS A 46 24.16 2.47 4.33
C LYS A 46 25.48 2.80 5.04
N GLY A 47 25.47 2.84 6.38
CA GLY A 47 26.67 3.03 7.18
C GLY A 47 27.55 1.78 7.29
N TRP A 48 27.05 0.61 6.89
CA TRP A 48 27.81 -0.63 6.97
C TRP A 48 28.78 -0.75 5.80
N SER A 49 29.99 -1.21 6.09
CA SER A 49 30.96 -1.55 5.08
C SER A 49 31.73 -2.80 5.49
N PHE A 50 32.04 -3.62 4.52
CA PHE A 50 32.92 -4.76 4.70
C PHE A 50 33.78 -4.93 3.45
N THR A 51 35.09 -5.07 3.66
CA THR A 51 36.10 -5.03 2.61
C THR A 51 36.95 -6.30 2.63
N ALA A 52 37.66 -6.55 1.52
CA ALA A 52 38.65 -7.61 1.45
C ALA A 52 39.70 -7.51 2.58
N ALA A 53 40.13 -6.30 2.93
CA ALA A 53 41.11 -6.07 4.00
C ALA A 53 40.59 -6.48 5.39
N GLN A 54 39.29 -6.29 5.64
CA GLN A 54 38.64 -6.69 6.89
C GLN A 54 38.40 -8.20 6.98
N ALA A 55 38.31 -8.90 5.84
CA ALA A 55 38.09 -10.35 5.81
C ALA A 55 39.35 -11.17 6.15
N GLY A 56 40.53 -10.57 6.07
CA GLY A 56 41.82 -11.23 6.31
C GLY A 56 42.48 -11.76 5.05
N ARG A 57 43.73 -12.23 5.19
CA ARG A 57 44.65 -12.51 4.07
C ARG A 57 44.07 -13.49 3.04
N ASP A 58 43.39 -14.53 3.50
CA ASP A 58 42.94 -15.63 2.65
C ASP A 58 41.48 -15.47 2.18
N TYR A 59 40.76 -14.46 2.68
CA TYR A 59 39.30 -14.28 2.44
C TYR A 59 38.96 -12.97 1.73
N GLY A 60 39.93 -12.37 1.03
CA GLY A 60 39.70 -11.09 0.34
C GLY A 60 38.55 -11.13 -0.66
N ALA A 61 38.36 -12.25 -1.37
CA ALA A 61 37.27 -12.43 -2.30
C ALA A 61 35.90 -12.48 -1.60
N GLU A 62 35.82 -13.19 -0.48
CA GLU A 62 34.62 -13.28 0.37
C GLU A 62 34.28 -11.92 0.98
N GLY A 63 35.28 -11.16 1.43
CA GLY A 63 35.10 -9.81 1.93
C GLY A 63 34.48 -8.87 0.90
N THR A 64 34.97 -8.90 -0.34
CA THR A 64 34.38 -8.14 -1.45
C THR A 64 32.94 -8.57 -1.75
N LYS A 65 32.63 -9.88 -1.70
CA LYS A 65 31.27 -10.38 -1.90
C LYS A 65 30.32 -9.86 -0.80
N VAL A 66 30.74 -9.90 0.46
CA VAL A 66 29.94 -9.39 1.60
C VAL A 66 29.69 -7.88 1.43
N GLY A 67 30.72 -7.09 1.13
CA GLY A 67 30.55 -5.66 0.83
C GLY A 67 29.56 -5.40 -0.31
N GLY A 68 29.62 -6.20 -1.38
CA GLY A 68 28.67 -6.13 -2.48
C GLY A 68 27.23 -6.50 -2.09
N VAL A 69 27.03 -7.45 -1.18
CA VAL A 69 25.70 -7.82 -0.67
C VAL A 69 25.13 -6.68 0.19
N ILE A 70 25.94 -6.02 1.02
CA ILE A 70 25.49 -4.87 1.84
C ILE A 70 24.85 -3.79 0.95
N GLY A 71 25.51 -3.40 -0.15
CA GLY A 71 24.95 -2.41 -1.08
C GLY A 71 23.64 -2.86 -1.78
N LYS A 72 23.50 -4.17 -2.03
CA LYS A 72 22.24 -4.73 -2.56
C LYS A 72 21.12 -4.69 -1.53
N VAL A 73 21.42 -4.96 -0.26
CA VAL A 73 20.44 -4.86 0.85
C VAL A 73 19.96 -3.42 1.01
N GLU A 74 20.87 -2.43 0.98
CA GLU A 74 20.49 -1.01 1.00
C GLU A 74 19.49 -0.67 -0.12
N THR A 75 19.82 -1.06 -1.35
CA THR A 75 18.97 -0.81 -2.52
C THR A 75 17.59 -1.47 -2.38
N TRP A 76 17.58 -2.72 -1.89
CA TRP A 76 16.34 -3.47 -1.69
C TRP A 76 15.45 -2.82 -0.64
N LEU A 77 16.01 -2.38 0.50
CA LEU A 77 15.27 -1.68 1.55
C LEU A 77 14.69 -0.35 1.03
N LYS A 78 15.43 0.41 0.22
CA LYS A 78 14.91 1.64 -0.39
C LYS A 78 13.74 1.41 -1.34
N ASN A 79 13.80 0.34 -2.12
CA ASN A 79 12.68 -0.04 -3.00
C ASN A 79 11.43 -0.40 -2.18
N TRP A 80 11.59 -1.17 -1.10
CA TRP A 80 10.48 -1.51 -0.20
C TRP A 80 9.90 -0.29 0.51
N GLN A 81 10.75 0.58 1.06
CA GLN A 81 10.33 1.85 1.66
C GLN A 81 9.45 2.63 0.68
N THR A 82 9.91 2.79 -0.56
CA THR A 82 9.20 3.54 -1.60
C THR A 82 7.86 2.90 -1.97
N ALA A 83 7.84 1.57 -2.12
CA ALA A 83 6.61 0.85 -2.49
C ALA A 83 5.55 0.94 -1.37
N ILE A 84 5.96 0.78 -0.12
CA ILE A 84 5.07 0.83 1.04
C ILE A 84 4.53 2.25 1.25
N ASP A 85 5.37 3.27 1.13
CA ASP A 85 4.94 4.68 1.23
C ASP A 85 3.91 5.02 0.14
N LYS A 86 4.19 4.65 -1.11
CA LYS A 86 3.24 4.83 -2.22
C LYS A 86 1.92 4.11 -1.99
N THR A 87 1.97 2.90 -1.43
CA THR A 87 0.74 2.15 -1.08
C THR A 87 -0.04 2.87 0.01
N GLY A 88 0.64 3.38 1.03
CA GLY A 88 0.03 4.18 2.10
C GLY A 88 -0.62 5.46 1.57
N VAL A 89 0.03 6.17 0.64
CA VAL A 89 -0.55 7.34 -0.06
C VAL A 89 -1.82 6.94 -0.82
N GLN A 90 -1.77 5.86 -1.61
CA GLN A 90 -2.92 5.40 -2.40
C GLN A 90 -4.11 5.02 -1.51
N PHE A 91 -3.85 4.38 -0.36
CA PHE A 91 -4.90 4.03 0.61
C PHE A 91 -5.54 5.29 1.21
N GLY A 92 -4.74 6.30 1.56
CA GLY A 92 -5.24 7.59 2.04
C GLY A 92 -6.13 8.26 1.00
N THR A 93 -5.65 8.40 -0.24
CA THR A 93 -6.42 8.98 -1.36
C THR A 93 -7.72 8.22 -1.62
N SER A 94 -7.69 6.89 -1.55
CA SER A 94 -8.88 6.06 -1.74
C SER A 94 -9.89 6.28 -0.62
N ALA A 95 -9.45 6.38 0.63
CA ALA A 95 -10.32 6.65 1.77
C ALA A 95 -11.00 8.02 1.67
N ASP A 96 -10.27 9.05 1.24
CA ASP A 96 -10.83 10.39 1.03
C ASP A 96 -11.84 10.40 -0.13
N THR A 97 -11.57 9.62 -1.18
CA THR A 97 -12.50 9.44 -2.31
C THR A 97 -13.80 8.78 -1.84
N TYR A 98 -13.71 7.67 -1.10
CA TYR A 98 -14.90 6.98 -0.58
C TYR A 98 -15.73 7.88 0.34
N ALA A 99 -15.09 8.58 1.28
CA ALA A 99 -15.79 9.52 2.16
C ALA A 99 -16.49 10.65 1.39
N THR A 100 -15.84 11.21 0.37
CA THR A 100 -16.42 12.28 -0.45
C THR A 100 -17.62 11.79 -1.26
N VAL A 101 -17.54 10.59 -1.83
CA VAL A 101 -18.66 9.99 -2.58
C VAL A 101 -19.84 9.69 -1.66
N ASP A 102 -19.57 9.17 -0.45
CA ASP A 102 -20.60 8.88 0.54
C ASP A 102 -21.31 10.17 0.99
N ASP A 103 -20.56 11.21 1.35
CA ASP A 103 -21.11 12.54 1.69
C ASP A 103 -21.96 13.12 0.55
N ALA A 104 -21.52 12.97 -0.70
CA ALA A 104 -22.25 13.45 -1.86
C ALA A 104 -23.57 12.66 -2.08
N ASN A 105 -23.56 11.35 -1.83
CA ASN A 105 -24.74 10.51 -1.93
C ASN A 105 -25.74 10.81 -0.81
N VAL A 106 -25.28 10.95 0.44
CA VAL A 106 -26.11 11.39 1.57
C VAL A 106 -26.78 12.71 1.26
N LYS A 107 -26.04 13.72 0.77
CA LYS A 107 -26.62 15.02 0.37
C LYS A 107 -27.73 14.88 -0.68
N LYS A 108 -27.54 14.02 -1.69
CA LYS A 108 -28.57 13.77 -2.72
C LYS A 108 -29.81 13.09 -2.16
N ILE A 109 -29.64 12.09 -1.27
CA ILE A 109 -30.75 11.38 -0.64
C ILE A 109 -31.56 12.32 0.25
N THR A 110 -30.87 13.12 1.09
CA THR A 110 -31.51 14.15 1.92
C THR A 110 -32.26 15.16 1.06
N ALA A 111 -31.67 15.62 -0.04
CA ALA A 111 -32.32 16.56 -0.97
C ALA A 111 -33.56 15.95 -1.67
N ALA A 112 -33.60 14.63 -1.86
CA ALA A 112 -34.74 13.92 -2.42
C ALA A 112 -35.89 13.70 -1.40
N GLY A 113 -35.71 14.09 -0.13
CA GLY A 113 -36.74 13.97 0.91
C GLY A 113 -36.99 12.53 1.37
N VAL A 114 -36.08 11.61 1.06
CA VAL A 114 -36.15 10.23 1.55
C VAL A 114 -35.62 10.21 2.98
N ASN A 115 -36.50 9.98 3.95
CA ASN A 115 -36.07 9.59 5.30
C ASN A 115 -35.52 8.16 5.20
N LEU A 116 -34.20 8.01 5.38
CA LEU A 116 -33.54 6.72 5.57
C LEU A 116 -33.76 6.19 6.98
#